data_AF-A0A6G1EJN2-F1
#
_entry.id   AF-A0A6G1EJN2-F1
#
_cell.length_a   1.000
_cell.length_b   1.000
_cell.length_c   1.000
_cell.angle_alpha   90.00
_cell.angle_beta   90.00
_cell.angle_gamma   90.00
#
_symmetry.space_group_name_H-M   'P 1'
#
loop_
_entity.id
_entity.type
_entity.pdbx_description
1 polymer ?
#
loop_
_entity_poly.entity_id
_entity_poly.type
_entity_poly.pdbx_seq_one_letter_code
_entity_poly.pdbx_strand_id
1 'polypeptide(L)'
;MQFEPFLGASCVVDIAAIAQNRCVGVSDGRLHYVEISDKDDKLMATVSVWTHGRGGWTRRSATRFADVWAHPTYVNNGLPQTVPAIAFVHPSLPNHLYFLLEERLFSVDVSVNRVVEVVGAPQTADLFPWILPSSLTPEYEVEPSKM
;
A
#
# COMPACT_ATOMS: atom_id res chain seq x y z
N MET A 1 -6.08 41.80 -34.58
CA MET A 1 -5.77 41.10 -33.32
C MET A 1 -6.34 39.70 -33.44
N GLN A 2 -5.46 38.72 -33.61
CA GLN A 2 -5.81 37.32 -33.79
C GLN A 2 -5.80 36.70 -32.39
N PHE A 3 -6.96 36.22 -31.93
CA PHE A 3 -7.08 35.49 -30.66
C PHE A 3 -6.62 34.06 -30.92
N GLU A 4 -5.43 33.73 -30.44
CA GLU A 4 -4.99 32.34 -30.28
C GLU A 4 -5.74 31.76 -29.07
N PRO A 5 -6.51 30.67 -29.20
CA PRO A 5 -7.07 30.01 -28.04
C PRO A 5 -5.92 29.35 -27.28
N PHE A 6 -5.75 29.75 -26.02
CA PHE A 6 -4.98 28.96 -25.05
C PHE A 6 -5.62 27.57 -25.01
N LEU A 7 -5.01 26.59 -25.67
CA LEU A 7 -5.20 25.18 -25.32
C LEU A 7 -4.66 25.03 -23.89
N GLY A 8 -5.50 25.31 -22.91
CA GLY A 8 -5.28 24.85 -21.55
C GLY A 8 -5.04 23.35 -21.64
N ALA A 9 -3.94 22.89 -21.04
CA ALA A 9 -3.60 21.48 -20.96
C ALA A 9 -4.86 20.72 -20.55
N SER A 10 -5.40 19.93 -21.48
CA SER A 10 -6.42 18.96 -21.14
C SER A 10 -5.78 18.08 -20.09
N CYS A 11 -6.21 18.21 -18.84
CA CYS A 11 -5.88 17.29 -17.77
C CYS A 11 -6.59 16.00 -18.14
N VAL A 12 -5.99 15.24 -19.05
CA VAL A 12 -6.40 13.88 -19.33
C VAL A 12 -6.01 13.15 -18.05
N VAL A 13 -6.99 12.99 -17.18
CA VAL A 13 -6.85 12.23 -15.96
C VAL A 13 -6.51 10.80 -16.37
N ASP A 14 -5.26 10.40 -16.15
CA ASP A 14 -4.86 9.01 -16.38
C ASP A 14 -5.52 8.14 -15.33
N ILE A 15 -6.66 7.54 -15.71
CA ILE A 15 -7.47 6.67 -14.85
C ILE A 15 -6.62 5.48 -14.37
N ALA A 16 -5.67 4.99 -15.17
CA ALA A 16 -4.78 3.90 -14.78
C ALA A 16 -3.79 4.37 -13.70
N ALA A 17 -3.26 5.59 -13.81
CA ALA A 17 -2.41 6.17 -12.78
C ALA A 17 -3.16 6.45 -11.47
N ILE A 18 -4.43 6.88 -11.53
CA ILE A 18 -5.28 7.05 -10.33
C ILE A 18 -5.52 5.70 -9.64
N ALA A 19 -5.84 4.65 -10.41
CA ALA A 19 -6.10 3.32 -9.87
C ALA A 19 -4.87 2.69 -9.21
N GLN A 20 -3.66 3.08 -9.61
CA GLN A 20 -2.41 2.56 -9.05
C GLN A 20 -2.00 3.21 -7.72
N ASN A 21 -2.43 4.45 -7.49
CA ASN A 21 -2.02 5.23 -6.33
C ASN A 21 -3.04 5.20 -5.19
N ARG A 22 -4.21 4.60 -5.42
CA ARG A 22 -5.30 4.54 -4.45
C ARG A 22 -5.90 3.15 -4.43
N CYS A 23 -6.19 2.63 -3.25
CA CYS A 23 -6.97 1.41 -3.10
C CYS A 23 -7.97 1.52 -1.96
N VAL A 24 -9.05 0.75 -2.04
CA VAL A 24 -10.00 0.56 -0.94
C VAL A 24 -10.03 -0.93 -0.62
N GLY A 25 -9.80 -1.28 0.64
CA GLY A 25 -9.79 -2.65 1.13
C GLY A 25 -10.52 -2.80 2.46
N VAL A 26 -10.81 -4.04 2.85
CA VAL A 26 -11.36 -4.35 4.17
C VAL A 26 -10.25 -4.93 5.05
N SER A 27 -10.08 -4.38 6.25
CA SER A 27 -9.13 -4.87 7.25
C SER A 27 -9.70 -4.68 8.64
N ASP A 28 -9.55 -5.67 9.52
CA ASP A 28 -10.09 -5.64 10.88
C ASP A 28 -11.60 -5.31 10.89
N GLY A 29 -12.33 -5.91 9.95
CA GLY A 29 -13.77 -5.71 9.78
C GLY A 29 -14.20 -4.29 9.37
N ARG A 30 -13.26 -3.42 8.96
CA ARG A 30 -13.53 -2.03 8.56
C ARG A 30 -13.00 -1.73 7.18
N LEU A 31 -13.63 -0.75 6.52
CA LEU A 31 -13.16 -0.24 5.25
C LEU A 31 -11.96 0.69 5.48
N HIS A 32 -10.90 0.48 4.71
CA HIS A 32 -9.72 1.34 4.69
C HIS A 32 -9.48 1.85 3.27
N TYR A 33 -9.22 3.14 3.17
CA TYR A 33 -8.78 3.80 1.95
C TYR A 33 -7.29 4.11 2.09
N VAL A 34 -6.52 3.72 1.09
CA VAL A 34 -5.08 3.95 1.03
C VAL A 34 -4.80 4.84 -0.15
N GLU A 35 -3.90 5.80 0.04
CA GLU A 35 -3.47 6.71 -1.00
C GLU A 35 -1.96 6.96 -0.91
N ILE A 36 -1.30 6.96 -2.07
CA ILE A 36 0.03 7.51 -2.27
C ILE A 36 -0.13 8.92 -2.85
N SER A 37 0.28 9.95 -2.11
CA SER A 37 0.35 11.34 -2.56
C SER A 37 1.77 11.72 -2.99
N ASP A 38 1.89 12.84 -3.73
CA ASP A 38 3.17 13.52 -4.02
C ASP A 38 4.22 12.64 -4.72
N LYS A 39 3.79 11.70 -5.56
CA LYS A 39 4.66 10.69 -6.21
C LYS A 39 5.76 11.29 -7.11
N ASP A 40 5.53 12.47 -7.67
CA ASP A 40 6.49 13.17 -8.54
C ASP A 40 7.73 13.64 -7.76
N ASP A 41 7.59 13.89 -6.45
CA ASP A 41 8.69 14.18 -5.55
C ASP A 41 8.94 12.97 -4.65
N LYS A 42 9.94 12.15 -5.01
CA LYS A 42 10.32 10.95 -4.24
C LYS A 42 10.57 11.22 -2.75
N LEU A 43 11.02 12.42 -2.37
CA LEU A 43 11.29 12.77 -0.98
C LEU A 43 10.02 13.14 -0.21
N MET A 44 8.97 13.57 -0.91
CA MET A 44 7.68 13.96 -0.33
C MET A 44 6.60 12.89 -0.49
N ALA A 45 6.82 11.90 -1.37
CA ALA A 45 5.91 10.81 -1.61
C ALA A 45 5.47 10.12 -0.30
N THR A 46 4.17 10.19 -0.01
CA THR A 46 3.60 9.79 1.28
C THR A 46 2.50 8.76 1.04
N VAL A 47 2.53 7.66 1.78
CA VAL A 47 1.40 6.74 1.87
C VAL A 47 0.57 7.05 3.10
N SER A 48 -0.74 7.20 2.93
CA SER A 48 -1.70 7.44 4.01
C SER A 48 -2.75 6.34 4.05
N VAL A 49 -3.09 5.90 5.26
CA VAL A 49 -4.19 4.96 5.52
C VAL A 49 -5.31 5.71 6.23
N TRP A 50 -6.51 5.58 5.72
CA TRP A 50 -7.74 6.17 6.25
C TRP A 50 -8.72 5.07 6.59
N THR A 51 -9.38 5.16 7.74
CA THR A 51 -10.41 4.20 8.14
C THR A 51 -11.79 4.87 8.09
N HIS A 52 -12.77 4.18 7.49
CA HIS A 52 -14.15 4.61 7.51
C HIS A 52 -14.85 4.15 8.81
N GLY A 53 -15.55 5.06 9.47
CA GLY A 53 -16.36 4.78 10.66
C GLY A 53 -17.67 5.56 10.66
N ARG A 54 -18.35 5.62 11.82
CA ARG A 54 -19.63 6.33 11.96
C ARG A 54 -19.56 7.83 11.63
N GLY A 55 -18.40 8.46 11.87
CA GLY A 55 -18.16 9.88 11.58
C GLY A 55 -17.54 10.15 10.21
N GLY A 56 -17.53 9.17 9.30
CA GLY A 56 -16.83 9.26 8.02
C GLY A 56 -15.39 8.78 8.10
N TRP A 57 -14.54 9.35 7.23
CA TRP A 57 -13.13 8.97 7.08
C TRP A 57 -12.24 9.65 8.10
N THR A 58 -11.38 8.87 8.76
CA THR A 58 -10.37 9.37 9.71
C THR A 58 -8.99 8.84 9.33
N ARG A 59 -7.97 9.71 9.35
CA ARG A 59 -6.59 9.28 9.02
C ARG A 59 -6.05 8.42 10.15
N ARG A 60 -5.73 7.17 9.84
CA ARG A 60 -5.23 6.18 10.79
C ARG A 60 -3.71 6.28 10.94
N SER A 61 -3.00 6.32 9.82
CA SER A 61 -1.53 6.40 9.79
C SER A 61 -1.08 7.05 8.49
N ALA A 62 0.13 7.56 8.47
CA ALA A 62 0.79 8.03 7.26
C ALA A 62 2.30 7.95 7.43
N THR A 63 3.01 7.68 6.35
CA THR A 63 4.48 7.73 6.33
C THR A 63 5.01 8.16 4.97
N ARG A 64 6.18 8.79 4.96
CA ARG A 64 6.91 9.09 3.72
C ARG A 64 7.68 7.86 3.29
N PHE A 65 7.74 7.62 1.98
CA PHE A 65 8.58 6.55 1.46
C PHE A 65 10.06 6.78 1.79
N ALA A 66 10.52 8.03 1.86
CA ALA A 66 11.86 8.36 2.32
C ALA A 66 12.18 7.79 3.74
N ASP A 67 11.21 7.85 4.66
CA ASP A 67 11.39 7.32 6.02
C ASP A 67 11.40 5.79 6.02
N VAL A 68 10.59 5.16 5.17
CA VAL A 68 10.60 3.70 4.95
C VAL A 68 11.93 3.25 4.36
N TRP A 69 12.44 3.96 3.34
CA TRP A 69 13.71 3.64 2.67
C TRP A 69 14.93 3.79 3.59
N ALA A 70 14.86 4.71 4.55
CA ALA A 70 15.90 4.91 5.56
C ALA A 70 15.85 3.87 6.69
N HIS A 71 14.74 3.13 6.85
CA HIS A 71 14.58 2.16 7.91
C HIS A 71 15.53 0.95 7.69
N PRO A 72 16.23 0.43 8.72
CA PRO A 72 17.19 -0.66 8.55
C PRO A 72 16.63 -1.92 7.88
N THR A 73 15.37 -2.25 8.13
CA THR A 73 14.72 -3.41 7.48
C THR A 73 14.57 -3.22 5.98
N TYR A 74 14.38 -1.99 5.47
CA TYR A 74 14.30 -1.75 4.03
C TYR A 74 15.67 -1.93 3.37
N VAL A 75 16.69 -1.30 3.96
CA VAL A 75 18.09 -1.39 3.50
C VAL A 75 18.56 -2.84 3.47
N ASN A 76 18.31 -3.60 4.53
CA ASN A 76 18.74 -5.00 4.65
C ASN A 76 18.09 -5.93 3.61
N ASN A 77 16.93 -5.58 3.08
CA ASN A 77 16.24 -6.36 2.05
C ASN A 77 16.67 -5.98 0.61
N GLY A 78 17.54 -4.99 0.43
CA GLY A 78 18.06 -4.61 -0.90
C GLY A 78 16.96 -4.14 -1.88
N LEU A 79 15.90 -3.53 -1.35
CA LEU A 79 14.80 -2.99 -2.16
C LEU A 79 15.21 -1.65 -2.82
N PRO A 80 14.81 -1.37 -4.08
CA PRO A 80 15.12 -0.11 -4.76
C PRO A 80 14.42 1.08 -4.10
N GLN A 81 15.04 2.26 -4.11
CA GLN A 81 14.43 3.50 -3.62
C GLN A 81 13.55 4.17 -4.69
N THR A 82 12.44 3.51 -4.99
CA THR A 82 11.42 3.97 -5.93
C THR A 82 10.04 3.84 -5.30
N VAL A 83 9.14 4.76 -5.62
CA VAL A 83 7.77 4.74 -5.08
C VAL A 83 7.02 3.54 -5.68
N PRO A 84 6.57 2.58 -4.85
CA PRO A 84 5.92 1.38 -5.33
C PRO A 84 4.46 1.61 -5.73
N ALA A 85 3.82 0.61 -6.34
CA ALA A 85 2.37 0.56 -6.52
C ALA A 85 1.71 -0.14 -5.33
N ILE A 86 0.51 0.28 -4.93
CA ILE A 86 -0.25 -0.41 -3.88
C ILE A 86 -0.80 -1.72 -4.45
N ALA A 87 -0.55 -2.85 -3.80
CA ALA A 87 -1.13 -4.14 -4.17
C ALA A 87 -2.45 -4.37 -3.43
N PHE A 88 -2.41 -4.46 -2.10
CA PHE A 88 -3.60 -4.63 -1.26
C PHE A 88 -3.35 -4.29 0.22
N VAL A 89 -4.44 -4.22 0.99
CA VAL A 89 -4.43 -4.00 2.44
C VAL A 89 -4.47 -5.36 3.15
N HIS A 90 -3.64 -5.57 4.18
CA HIS A 90 -3.70 -6.81 4.96
C HIS A 90 -5.08 -6.95 5.62
N PRO A 91 -5.76 -8.12 5.56
CA PRO A 91 -7.15 -8.31 6.02
C PRO A 91 -7.38 -8.16 7.54
N SER A 92 -6.33 -8.18 8.36
CA SER A 92 -6.42 -8.15 9.82
C SER A 92 -5.55 -7.04 10.44
N LEU A 93 -4.49 -6.62 9.74
CA LEU A 93 -3.54 -5.62 10.22
C LEU A 93 -3.63 -4.36 9.35
N PRO A 94 -4.48 -3.38 9.68
CA PRO A 94 -4.80 -2.27 8.78
C PRO A 94 -3.63 -1.32 8.47
N ASN A 95 -2.56 -1.35 9.26
CA ASN A 95 -1.35 -0.57 8.99
C ASN A 95 -0.34 -1.34 8.13
N HIS A 96 -0.57 -2.65 7.86
CA HIS A 96 0.27 -3.48 7.02
C HIS A 96 -0.25 -3.42 5.59
N LEU A 97 0.52 -2.78 4.73
CA LEU A 97 0.19 -2.59 3.33
C LEU A 97 1.16 -3.38 2.46
N TYR A 98 0.61 -4.05 1.46
CA TYR A 98 1.37 -4.75 0.45
C TYR A 98 1.62 -3.85 -0.75
N PHE A 99 2.87 -3.84 -1.20
CA PHE A 99 3.36 -3.01 -2.29
C PHE A 99 4.00 -3.88 -3.36
N LEU A 100 3.70 -3.59 -4.63
CA LEU A 100 4.39 -4.17 -5.77
C LEU A 100 5.45 -3.18 -6.25
N LEU A 101 6.69 -3.65 -6.30
CA LEU A 101 7.82 -2.91 -6.84
C LEU A 101 8.64 -3.82 -7.75
N GLU A 102 8.63 -3.49 -9.04
CA GLU A 102 9.19 -4.36 -10.09
C GLU A 102 8.51 -5.73 -10.02
N GLU A 103 9.27 -6.80 -9.77
CA GLU A 103 8.79 -8.16 -9.62
C GLU A 103 8.86 -8.62 -8.16
N ARG A 104 8.69 -7.71 -7.20
CA ARG A 104 8.70 -8.03 -5.77
C ARG A 104 7.48 -7.50 -5.07
N LEU A 105 6.91 -8.35 -4.22
CA LEU A 105 5.82 -8.00 -3.33
C LEU A 105 6.38 -7.85 -1.92
N PHE A 106 6.17 -6.72 -1.26
CA PHE A 106 6.65 -6.52 0.11
C PHE A 106 5.61 -5.82 0.97
N SER A 107 5.66 -6.10 2.26
CA SER A 107 4.74 -5.54 3.25
C SER A 107 5.45 -4.50 4.10
N VAL A 108 4.79 -3.36 4.32
CA VAL A 108 5.26 -2.31 5.21
C VAL A 108 4.23 -2.07 6.32
N ASP A 109 4.69 -2.05 7.56
CA ASP A 109 3.96 -1.45 8.66
C ASP A 109 4.13 0.08 8.60
N VAL A 110 3.09 0.74 8.08
CA VAL A 110 3.05 2.20 7.88
C VAL A 110 3.13 2.97 9.19
N SER A 111 2.82 2.36 10.33
CA SER A 111 2.86 3.06 11.63
C SER A 111 4.26 3.22 12.20
N VAL A 112 5.20 2.37 11.77
CA VAL A 112 6.59 2.35 12.25
C VAL A 112 7.62 2.33 11.10
N ASN A 113 7.17 2.53 9.86
CA ASN A 113 7.98 2.64 8.65
C ASN A 113 8.80 1.38 8.33
N ARG A 114 8.36 0.23 8.84
CA ARG A 114 9.14 -1.01 8.83
C ARG A 114 8.67 -1.95 7.73
N VAL A 115 9.61 -2.49 6.96
CA VAL A 115 9.36 -3.66 6.11
C VAL A 115 9.18 -4.87 7.01
N VAL A 116 8.00 -5.49 6.93
CA VAL A 116 7.63 -6.66 7.72
C VAL A 116 8.02 -7.94 6.98
N GLU A 117 7.83 -7.93 5.66
CA GLU A 117 8.00 -9.11 4.81
C GLU A 117 8.39 -8.70 3.39
N VAL A 118 9.19 -9.55 2.73
CA VAL A 118 9.44 -9.49 1.29
C VAL A 118 9.17 -10.86 0.71
N VAL A 119 8.18 -10.92 -0.18
CA VAL A 119 7.90 -12.07 -1.04
C VAL A 119 8.65 -11.84 -2.35
N GLY A 120 9.21 -12.91 -2.93
CA GLY A 120 9.88 -12.86 -4.23
C GLY A 120 8.91 -12.52 -5.38
N ALA A 121 9.19 -12.99 -6.59
CA ALA A 121 8.27 -12.83 -7.72
C ALA A 121 6.90 -13.43 -7.38
N PRO A 122 5.85 -12.61 -7.18
CA PRO A 122 4.54 -13.12 -6.79
C PRO A 122 3.94 -13.88 -7.97
N GLN A 123 3.37 -15.05 -7.71
CA GLN A 123 2.48 -15.69 -8.67
C GLN A 123 1.16 -14.93 -8.70
N THR A 124 0.39 -15.04 -9.78
CA THR A 124 -0.92 -14.36 -9.88
C THR A 124 -1.84 -14.69 -8.71
N ALA A 125 -1.71 -15.88 -8.11
CA ALA A 125 -2.45 -16.29 -6.93
C ALA A 125 -2.10 -15.47 -5.67
N ASP A 126 -0.87 -14.98 -5.54
CA ASP A 126 -0.39 -14.20 -4.39
C ASP A 126 -0.87 -12.75 -4.40
N LEU A 127 -1.53 -12.33 -5.49
CA LEU A 127 -2.06 -10.98 -5.68
C LEU A 127 -3.56 -10.88 -5.32
N PHE A 128 -4.20 -11.99 -4.95
CA PHE A 128 -5.59 -11.93 -4.47
C PHE A 128 -5.61 -11.49 -3.01
N PRO A 129 -6.33 -10.41 -2.65
CA PRO A 129 -6.35 -9.89 -1.29
C PRO A 129 -6.87 -10.89 -0.23
N TRP A 130 -7.55 -11.96 -0.67
CA TRP A 130 -8.08 -13.04 0.15
C TRP A 130 -7.25 -14.33 0.10
N ILE A 131 -6.22 -14.41 -0.74
CA ILE A 131 -5.24 -15.49 -0.73
C ILE A 131 -3.96 -14.90 -0.16
N LEU A 132 -3.84 -14.98 1.16
CA LEU A 132 -2.63 -14.59 1.84
C LEU A 132 -1.50 -15.56 1.43
N PRO A 133 -0.30 -15.06 1.09
CA PRO A 133 0.91 -15.90 1.02
C PRO A 133 0.97 -16.87 2.20
N SER A 134 1.52 -18.07 1.99
CA SER A 134 1.53 -19.13 3.02
C SER A 134 2.23 -18.71 4.33
N SER A 135 3.10 -17.70 4.26
CA SER A 135 3.74 -17.03 5.39
C SER A 135 2.79 -16.23 6.29
N LEU A 136 1.55 -16.02 5.86
CA LEU A 136 0.55 -15.13 6.47
C LEU A 136 -0.77 -15.84 6.80
N THR A 137 -0.89 -17.15 6.53
CA THR A 137 -1.92 -17.93 7.22
C THR A 137 -1.54 -17.95 8.68
N PRO A 138 -2.38 -17.46 9.60
CA PRO A 138 -2.11 -17.70 11.01
C PRO A 138 -1.95 -19.21 11.16
N GLU A 139 -0.89 -19.64 11.85
CA GLU A 139 -0.94 -20.93 12.51
C GLU A 139 -2.12 -20.82 13.48
N TYR A 140 -3.32 -21.12 13.00
CA TYR A 140 -4.42 -21.48 13.87
C TYR A 140 -3.98 -22.80 14.47
N GLU A 141 -3.22 -22.71 15.56
CA GLU A 141 -3.04 -23.79 16.50
C GLU A 141 -4.46 -24.10 16.97
N VAL A 142 -5.08 -25.08 16.30
CA VAL A 142 -6.35 -25.65 16.71
C VAL A 142 -6.01 -26.36 18.03
N GLU A 143 -6.09 -25.63 19.14
CA GLU A 143 -6.16 -26.22 20.47
C GLU A 143 -7.22 -27.32 20.39
N PRO A 144 -6.84 -28.60 20.55
CA PRO A 144 -7.77 -29.69 20.37
C PRO A 144 -8.88 -29.52 21.39
N SER A 145 -10.11 -29.35 20.90
CA SER A 145 -11.29 -29.26 21.75
C SER A 145 -11.29 -30.48 22.66
N LYS A 146 -11.15 -30.24 23.96
CA LYS A 146 -11.22 -31.29 24.98
C LYS A 146 -12.60 -31.93 24.88
N MET A 147 -12.65 -33.16 24.35
CA MET A 147 -13.80 -34.06 24.47
C MET A 147 -13.93 -34.57 25.90
#